data_AF-A0A536SXS6-F1
#
_entry.id   AF-A0A536SXS6-F1
#
_cell.length_a   1.000
_cell.length_b   1.000
_cell.length_c   1.000
_cell.angle_alpha   90.00
_cell.angle_beta   90.00
_cell.angle_gamma   90.00
#
_symmetry.space_group_name_H-M   'P 1'
#
loop_
_entity.id
_entity.type
_entity.pdbx_description
1 polymer ?
#
loop_
_entity_poly.entity_id
_entity_poly.type
_entity_poly.pdbx_seq_one_letter_code
_entity_poly.pdbx_strand_id
1 'polypeptide(L)'
;MFEDAGSLPLESLHDLNERISSIGTRVSQTVVADAHHHFLGHGVTAAESERWYWQRSWVEPNAVGASEIRRLWLDALQGAAED
;
A
#
# COMPACT_ATOMS: atom_id res chain seq x y z
N MET A 1 -1.01 4.54 -23.97
CA MET A 1 -0.52 3.17 -24.18
C MET A 1 0.92 3.16 -23.72
N PHE A 2 1.22 2.60 -22.54
CA PHE A 2 2.58 2.54 -21.99
C PHE A 2 3.28 1.25 -22.46
N GLU A 3 3.29 1.02 -23.77
CA GLU A 3 3.80 -0.25 -24.33
C GLU A 3 5.33 -0.33 -24.38
N ASP A 4 6.03 0.75 -23.99
CA ASP A 4 7.50 0.86 -24.10
C ASP A 4 8.20 1.07 -22.74
N ALA A 5 7.51 0.85 -21.62
CA ALA A 5 8.01 1.18 -20.27
C ALA A 5 8.99 0.14 -19.68
N GLY A 6 9.36 -0.91 -20.41
CA GLY A 6 10.15 -2.02 -19.88
C GLY A 6 9.40 -2.85 -18.83
N SER A 7 10.09 -3.83 -18.23
CA SER A 7 9.52 -4.62 -17.13
C SER A 7 9.37 -3.76 -15.87
N LEU A 8 8.23 -3.86 -15.19
CA LEU A 8 8.07 -3.23 -13.88
C LEU A 8 9.13 -3.76 -12.91
N PRO A 9 9.82 -2.90 -12.15
CA PRO A 9 10.88 -3.31 -11.24
C PRO A 9 10.30 -3.86 -9.93
N LEU A 10 9.52 -4.94 -10.01
CA LEU A 10 8.75 -5.49 -8.89
C LEU A 10 9.65 -5.90 -7.71
N GLU A 11 10.82 -6.47 -7.97
CA GLU A 11 11.79 -6.81 -6.93
C GLU A 11 12.28 -5.56 -6.20
N SER A 12 12.61 -4.48 -6.93
CA SER A 12 13.05 -3.23 -6.30
C SER A 12 11.94 -2.55 -5.48
N LEU A 13 10.68 -2.67 -5.91
CA LEU A 13 9.53 -2.18 -5.14
C LEU A 13 9.30 -3.02 -3.89
N HIS A 14 9.48 -4.33 -3.97
CA HIS A 14 9.41 -5.22 -2.80
C HIS A 14 10.52 -4.89 -1.80
N ASP A 15 11.77 -4.79 -2.25
CA ASP A 15 12.92 -4.41 -1.43
C ASP A 15 12.73 -3.05 -0.75
N LEU A 16 12.10 -2.09 -1.45
CA LEU A 16 11.78 -0.79 -0.88
C LEU A 16 10.78 -0.90 0.28
N ASN A 17 9.70 -1.68 0.11
CA ASN A 17 8.72 -1.91 1.17
C ASN A 17 9.37 -2.58 2.39
N GLU A 18 10.18 -3.61 2.19
CA GLU A 18 10.91 -4.30 3.26
C GLU A 18 11.85 -3.34 4.02
N ARG A 19 12.54 -2.45 3.29
CA ARG A 19 13.40 -1.43 3.91
C ARG A 19 12.61 -0.43 4.74
N ILE A 20 11.46 0.04 4.26
CA ILE A 20 10.59 0.96 5.00
C ILE A 20 10.13 0.30 6.32
N SER A 21 9.65 -0.93 6.26
CA SER A 21 9.24 -1.70 7.45
C SER A 21 10.40 -1.91 8.42
N SER A 22 11.57 -2.29 7.90
CA SER A 22 12.79 -2.48 8.71
C SER A 22 13.24 -1.19 9.41
N ILE A 23 13.16 -0.04 8.74
CA ILE A 23 13.47 1.26 9.36
C ILE A 23 12.44 1.59 10.44
N GLY A 24 11.15 1.40 10.17
CA GLY A 24 10.08 1.67 11.11
C GLY A 24 10.23 0.95 12.44
N THR A 25 10.66 -0.32 12.42
CA THR A 25 10.90 -1.09 13.66
C THR A 25 12.09 -0.61 14.49
N ARG A 26 12.98 0.22 13.92
CA ARG A 26 14.21 0.70 14.59
C ARG A 26 14.11 2.12 15.13
N VAL A 27 13.09 2.87 14.70
CA VAL A 27 12.90 4.26 15.11
C VAL A 27 11.87 4.29 16.24
N SER A 28 12.27 4.83 17.40
CA SER A 28 11.35 5.00 18.53
C SER A 28 10.19 5.91 18.16
N GLN A 29 9.01 5.64 18.71
CA GLN A 29 7.80 6.46 18.52
C GLN A 29 7.35 6.54 17.05
N THR A 30 7.68 5.54 16.25
CA THR A 30 7.19 5.39 14.87
C THR A 30 6.39 4.11 14.75
N VAL A 31 5.31 4.17 13.99
CA VAL A 31 4.57 2.99 13.54
C VAL A 31 4.44 2.99 12.03
N VAL A 32 4.47 1.80 11.44
CA VAL A 32 4.34 1.62 9.99
C VAL A 32 2.99 1.00 9.69
N ALA A 33 2.21 1.71 8.88
CA ALA A 33 0.99 1.19 8.27
C ALA A 33 1.34 0.56 6.91
N ASP A 34 1.38 -0.78 6.85
CA ASP A 34 1.82 -1.52 5.66
C ASP A 34 0.72 -1.60 4.59
N ALA A 35 0.64 -0.55 3.77
CA ALA A 35 -0.31 -0.48 2.66
C ALA A 35 0.01 -1.52 1.56
N HIS A 36 1.29 -1.87 1.37
CA HIS A 36 1.67 -2.87 0.37
C HIS A 36 1.07 -4.23 0.71
N HIS A 37 1.25 -4.68 1.96
CA HIS A 37 0.64 -5.92 2.44
C HIS A 37 -0.90 -5.86 2.38
N HIS A 38 -1.50 -4.75 2.83
CA HIS A 38 -2.96 -4.58 2.86
C HIS A 38 -3.63 -4.69 1.48
N PHE A 39 -3.01 -4.14 0.43
CA PHE A 39 -3.58 -4.12 -0.92
C PHE A 39 -3.04 -5.24 -1.84
N LEU A 40 -2.17 -6.11 -1.35
CA LEU A 40 -1.63 -7.21 -2.14
C LEU A 40 -2.75 -8.15 -2.59
N GLY A 41 -2.86 -8.38 -3.90
CA GLY A 41 -3.93 -9.20 -4.50
C GLY A 41 -5.24 -8.47 -4.78
N HIS A 42 -5.44 -7.23 -4.29
CA HIS A 42 -6.64 -6.42 -4.52
C HIS A 42 -6.54 -5.49 -5.75
N GLY A 43 -5.48 -5.64 -6.55
CA GLY A 43 -5.21 -4.85 -7.74
C GLY A 43 -5.92 -5.36 -9.00
N VAL A 44 -5.22 -5.38 -10.13
CA VAL A 44 -5.78 -5.74 -11.46
C VAL A 44 -6.44 -7.12 -11.52
N THR A 45 -6.03 -8.03 -10.62
CA THR A 45 -6.54 -9.41 -10.49
C THR A 45 -7.88 -9.50 -9.75
N ALA A 46 -8.29 -8.45 -9.02
CA ALA A 46 -9.59 -8.39 -8.35
C ALA A 46 -10.72 -8.05 -9.33
N ALA A 47 -11.96 -8.38 -8.96
CA ALA A 47 -13.14 -7.97 -9.72
C ALA A 47 -13.20 -6.43 -9.79
N GLU A 48 -13.77 -5.87 -10.86
CA GLU A 48 -13.73 -4.42 -11.09
C GLU A 48 -14.31 -3.61 -9.93
N SER A 49 -15.38 -4.13 -9.30
CA SER A 49 -16.02 -3.53 -8.12
C SER A 49 -15.17 -3.57 -6.85
N GLU A 50 -14.14 -4.41 -6.81
CA GLU A 50 -13.27 -4.66 -5.66
C GLU A 50 -11.89 -4.02 -5.81
N ARG A 51 -11.58 -3.46 -6.99
CA ARG A 51 -10.30 -2.78 -7.23
C ARG A 51 -10.21 -1.54 -6.35
N TRP A 52 -9.07 -1.35 -5.70
CA TRP A 52 -8.82 -0.20 -4.83
C TRP A 52 -8.41 1.08 -5.59
N TYR A 53 -8.08 0.98 -6.88
CA TYR A 53 -7.55 2.08 -7.68
C TYR A 53 -8.58 2.70 -8.62
N TRP A 54 -8.32 3.91 -9.10
CA TRP A 54 -9.13 4.59 -10.09
C TRP A 54 -8.87 4.01 -11.48
N GLN A 55 -9.90 3.64 -12.24
CA GLN A 55 -9.72 2.98 -13.55
C GLN A 55 -8.80 3.73 -14.53
N ARG A 56 -8.72 5.07 -14.41
CA ARG A 56 -7.86 5.92 -15.26
C ARG A 56 -6.44 6.07 -14.74
N SER A 57 -6.14 5.59 -13.53
CA SER A 57 -4.81 5.64 -12.92
C SER A 57 -4.60 4.48 -11.94
N TRP A 58 -3.68 3.58 -12.27
CA TRP A 58 -3.42 2.37 -11.48
C TRP A 58 -2.68 2.61 -10.17
N VAL A 59 -2.22 3.84 -9.94
CA VAL A 59 -1.52 4.25 -8.71
C VAL A 59 -2.38 5.12 -7.80
N GLU A 60 -3.43 5.74 -8.34
CA GLU A 60 -4.32 6.60 -7.56
C GLU A 60 -5.44 5.75 -6.95
N PRO A 61 -5.64 5.81 -5.62
CA PRO A 61 -6.75 5.11 -4.99
C PRO A 61 -8.10 5.72 -5.43
N ASN A 62 -9.11 4.87 -5.58
CA ASN A 62 -10.49 5.34 -5.67
C ASN A 62 -11.05 5.66 -4.26
N ALA A 63 -12.34 6.02 -4.18
CA ALA A 63 -12.96 6.37 -2.89
C ALA A 63 -12.88 5.25 -1.84
N VAL A 64 -13.00 3.98 -2.27
CA VAL A 64 -12.88 2.81 -1.39
C VAL A 64 -11.42 2.64 -0.95
N GLY A 65 -10.48 2.61 -1.90
CA GLY A 65 -9.05 2.50 -1.59
C GLY A 65 -8.54 3.61 -0.67
N ALA A 66 -8.99 4.85 -0.88
CA ALA A 66 -8.63 5.99 -0.02
C ALA A 66 -9.21 5.83 1.40
N SER A 67 -10.45 5.35 1.52
CA SER A 67 -11.04 5.07 2.84
C SER A 67 -10.33 3.92 3.55
N GLU A 68 -9.86 2.91 2.81
CA GLU A 68 -9.08 1.80 3.36
C GLU A 68 -7.70 2.24 3.83
N ILE A 69 -6.98 3.07 3.06
CA ILE A 69 -5.71 3.68 3.50
C ILE A 69 -5.91 4.48 4.79
N ARG A 70 -6.96 5.30 4.84
CA ARG A 70 -7.31 6.06 6.06
C ARG A 70 -7.55 5.14 7.25
N ARG A 71 -8.29 4.04 7.06
CA ARG A 71 -8.54 3.07 8.14
C ARG A 71 -7.24 2.42 8.59
N LEU A 72 -6.41 1.96 7.67
CA LEU A 72 -5.11 1.35 7.98
C LEU A 72 -4.21 2.27 8.82
N TRP A 73 -4.19 3.58 8.50
CA TRP A 73 -3.46 4.56 9.30
C TRP A 73 -4.03 4.73 10.70
N LEU A 74 -5.35 4.79 10.83
CA LEU A 74 -6.00 4.91 12.14
C LEU A 74 -5.74 3.66 13.00
N ASP A 75 -5.85 2.47 12.42
CA ASP A 75 -5.63 1.21 13.12
C ASP A 75 -4.17 1.12 13.62
N ALA A 76 -3.19 1.54 12.79
CA ALA A 76 -1.79 1.57 13.20
C ALA A 76 -1.53 2.54 14.37
N LEU A 77 -2.15 3.72 14.35
CA LEU A 77 -2.04 4.70 15.44
C LEU A 77 -2.73 4.23 16.72
N GLN A 78 -3.86 3.53 16.59
CA GLN A 78 -4.58 2.96 17.72
C GLN A 78 -3.77 1.86 18.39
N GLY A 79 -3.23 0.90 17.62
CA GLY A 79 -2.36 -0.14 18.15
C GLY A 79 -1.15 0.44 18.89
N ALA A 80 -0.54 1.50 18.33
CA ALA A 80 0.60 2.18 18.96
C ALA A 80 0.28 2.85 20.30
N ALA A 81 -0.98 3.22 20.54
CA ALA A 81 -1.40 3.90 21.76
C ALA A 81 -1.76 2.93 22.89
N GLU A 82 -1.94 1.65 22.56
CA GLU A 82 -2.28 0.57 23.49
C GLU A 82 -1.02 -0.16 24.04
N ASP A 83 0.12 0.00 23.37
CA ASP A 83 1.46 -0.51 23.75
C ASP A 83 2.20 0.40 24.77
#